data_AF-A0A150FUZ7-F1
#
_entry.id   AF-A0A150FUZ7-F1
#
_cell.length_a   1.000
_cell.length_b   1.000
_cell.length_c   1.000
_cell.angle_alpha   90.00
_cell.angle_beta   90.00
_cell.angle_gamma   90.00
#
_symmetry.space_group_name_H-M   'P 1'
#
loop_
_entity.id
_entity.type
_entity.pdbx_description
1 polymer ?
#
loop_
_entity_poly.entity_id
_entity_poly.type
_entity_poly.pdbx_seq_one_letter_code
_entity_poly.pdbx_strand_id
1 'polypeptide(L)'
;MAILIHAQSAAPGEPQVPLELQALNTGRDARNRPAAELVCLAGSARRWADTLPGQVVALAGSSRLVAVSTTFGDLMVRFDGIYSSAGRRLFPPIRLGHPAAFLAVAPGSATLLALTADGKLRVWDFATSGCLLETSVAPLLAPGGGGQPLRVAAARLASCGSPLVVLSNAHAYVHHAGLRCWMRVVDDAFPISQLTTSVASAAP
;
A
#
# COMPACT_ATOMS: atom_id res chain seq x y z
N MET A 1 4.98 9.60 -15.77
CA MET A 1 3.88 8.86 -15.11
C MET A 1 3.46 9.63 -13.88
N ALA A 2 2.19 10.03 -13.81
CA ALA A 2 1.60 10.59 -12.60
C ALA A 2 0.91 9.44 -11.85
N ILE A 3 1.10 9.36 -10.53
CA ILE A 3 0.41 8.38 -9.68
C ILE A 3 -0.61 9.16 -8.85
N LEU A 4 -1.88 8.77 -8.97
CA LEU A 4 -3.02 9.43 -8.33
C LEU A 4 -3.67 8.48 -7.32
N ILE A 5 -3.92 8.96 -6.10
CA ILE A 5 -4.65 8.22 -5.07
C ILE A 5 -5.65 9.13 -4.38
N HIS A 6 -6.90 8.69 -4.36
CA HIS A 6 -7.94 9.31 -3.55
C HIS A 6 -7.82 8.79 -2.11
N ALA A 7 -7.58 9.70 -1.17
CA ALA A 7 -7.55 9.43 0.26
C ALA A 7 -8.74 10.11 0.93
N GLN A 8 -9.54 9.37 1.70
CA GLN A 8 -10.65 9.99 2.42
C GLN A 8 -10.20 10.49 3.80
N SER A 9 -10.58 11.73 4.14
CA SER A 9 -10.39 12.29 5.47
C SER A 9 -11.51 11.82 6.40
N ALA A 10 -11.19 11.07 7.45
CA ALA A 10 -12.13 10.66 8.48
C ALA A 10 -11.88 11.47 9.76
N ALA A 11 -12.55 12.61 9.88
CA ALA A 11 -12.79 13.30 11.14
C ALA A 11 -14.30 13.29 11.44
N PRO A 12 -14.74 13.05 12.69
CA PRO A 12 -16.14 13.19 13.06
C PRO A 12 -16.50 14.69 13.20
N GLY A 13 -17.41 15.18 12.35
CA GLY A 13 -18.08 16.48 12.55
C GLY A 13 -17.79 17.62 11.55
N GLU A 14 -16.89 17.45 10.57
CA GLU A 14 -16.65 18.44 9.50
C GLU A 14 -17.15 17.94 8.13
N PRO A 15 -17.58 18.84 7.22
CA PRO A 15 -17.89 18.48 5.84
C PRO A 15 -16.67 17.84 5.18
N GLN A 16 -16.78 16.54 4.88
CA GLN A 16 -15.68 15.72 4.37
C GLN A 16 -15.38 16.05 2.91
N VAL A 17 -14.40 16.93 2.67
CA VAL A 17 -13.80 17.04 1.34
C VAL A 17 -12.81 15.89 1.17
N PRO A 18 -12.98 15.01 0.18
CA PRO A 18 -12.01 13.95 -0.10
C PRO A 18 -10.65 14.59 -0.45
N LEU A 19 -9.59 14.02 0.10
CA LEU A 19 -8.23 14.42 -0.23
C LEU A 19 -7.76 13.65 -1.46
N GLU A 20 -7.05 14.34 -2.33
CA GLU A 20 -6.47 13.78 -3.54
C GLU A 20 -4.96 13.93 -3.48
N LEU A 21 -4.26 12.80 -3.54
CA LEU A 21 -2.81 12.74 -3.51
C LEU A 21 -2.29 12.45 -4.90
N GLN A 22 -1.46 13.35 -5.41
CA GLN A 22 -0.87 13.27 -6.73
C GLN A 22 0.65 13.28 -6.61
N ALA A 23 1.31 12.33 -7.25
CA ALA A 23 2.75 12.33 -7.43
C ALA A 23 3.08 12.48 -8.92
N LEU A 24 3.83 13.52 -9.26
CA LEU A 24 4.28 13.81 -10.63
C LEU A 24 5.80 13.71 -10.70
N ASN A 25 6.32 12.81 -11.54
CA ASN A 25 7.76 12.75 -11.81
C ASN A 25 8.16 13.91 -12.72
N THR A 26 8.76 14.96 -12.15
CA THR A 26 9.07 16.25 -12.80
C THR A 26 10.39 16.25 -13.57
N GLY A 27 11.02 15.07 -13.73
CA GLY A 27 12.29 14.94 -14.44
C GLY A 27 13.47 15.04 -13.47
N ARG A 28 14.24 16.13 -13.53
CA ARG A 28 15.46 16.32 -12.74
C ARG A 28 15.43 17.62 -11.92
N ASP A 29 15.98 17.57 -10.70
CA ASP A 29 16.16 18.72 -9.82
C ASP A 29 17.28 19.67 -10.29
N ALA A 30 17.47 20.79 -9.60
CA ALA A 30 18.54 21.76 -9.87
C ALA A 30 19.97 21.16 -9.77
N ARG A 31 20.12 19.97 -9.18
CA ARG A 31 21.38 19.21 -9.09
C ARG A 31 21.44 18.08 -10.12
N ASN A 32 20.57 18.10 -11.12
CA ASN A 32 20.48 17.10 -12.19
C ASN A 32 20.13 15.67 -11.70
N ARG A 33 19.48 15.53 -10.55
CA ARG A 33 19.05 14.24 -9.99
C ARG A 33 17.57 14.01 -10.25
N PRO A 34 17.10 12.77 -10.44
CA PRO A 34 15.67 12.52 -10.64
C PRO A 34 14.84 13.11 -9.49
N ALA A 35 13.70 13.70 -9.82
CA ALA A 35 12.84 14.37 -8.86
C ALA A 35 11.36 14.15 -9.17
N ALA A 36 10.54 14.33 -8.14
CA ALA A 36 9.10 14.29 -8.22
C ALA A 36 8.48 15.38 -7.35
N GLU A 37 7.27 15.77 -7.71
CA GLU A 37 6.43 16.64 -6.91
C GLU A 37 5.27 15.83 -6.34
N LEU A 38 5.08 15.92 -5.03
CA LEU A 38 3.96 15.34 -4.31
C LEU A 38 3.01 16.48 -3.93
N VAL A 39 1.74 16.36 -4.30
CA VAL A 39 0.70 17.36 -4.08
C VAL A 39 -0.46 16.72 -3.36
N CYS A 40 -0.99 17.39 -2.34
CA CYS A 40 -2.25 17.06 -1.70
C CYS A 40 -3.28 18.15 -2.01
N LEU A 41 -4.42 17.73 -2.53
CA LEU A 41 -5.54 18.60 -2.89
C LEU A 41 -6.74 18.25 -2.01
N ALA A 42 -7.53 19.26 -1.63
CA ALA A 42 -8.88 19.11 -1.09
C ALA A 42 -9.85 19.70 -2.11
N GLY A 43 -10.49 18.84 -2.91
CA GLY A 43 -11.15 19.29 -4.13
C GLY A 43 -10.13 19.91 -5.10
N SER A 44 -10.35 21.15 -5.52
CA SER A 44 -9.40 21.90 -6.37
C SER A 44 -8.34 22.69 -5.60
N ALA A 45 -8.47 22.80 -4.26
CA ALA A 45 -7.58 23.61 -3.45
C ALA A 45 -6.32 22.82 -3.05
N ARG A 46 -5.14 23.35 -3.38
CA ARG A 46 -3.86 22.77 -2.96
C ARG A 46 -3.64 22.99 -1.46
N ARG A 47 -3.68 21.90 -0.69
CA ARG A 47 -3.44 21.88 0.76
C ARG A 47 -1.96 22.07 1.05
N TRP A 48 -1.14 21.27 0.39
CA TRP A 48 0.32 21.32 0.50
C TRP A 48 0.97 20.65 -0.70
N ALA A 49 2.27 20.86 -0.82
CA ALA A 49 3.10 20.05 -1.69
C ALA A 49 4.54 19.99 -1.19
N ASP A 50 5.25 18.97 -1.67
CA ASP A 50 6.68 18.80 -1.41
C ASP A 50 7.39 18.29 -2.66
N THR A 51 8.67 18.65 -2.78
CA THR A 51 9.57 18.07 -3.77
C THR A 51 10.28 16.87 -3.14
N LEU A 52 10.17 15.73 -3.81
CA LEU A 52 10.79 14.48 -3.40
C LEU A 52 12.02 14.19 -4.25
N PRO A 53 13.12 13.71 -3.64
CA PRO A 53 14.24 13.17 -4.39
C PRO A 53 13.86 11.80 -4.98
N GLY A 54 14.21 11.56 -6.23
CA GLY A 54 13.90 10.34 -6.95
C GLY A 54 12.57 10.38 -7.68
N GLN A 55 12.36 9.39 -8.54
CA GLN A 55 11.08 9.17 -9.20
C GLN A 55 10.17 8.35 -8.30
N VAL A 56 8.93 8.78 -8.15
CA VAL A 56 7.89 8.06 -7.43
C VAL A 56 7.40 6.89 -8.28
N VAL A 57 7.37 5.70 -7.67
CA VAL A 57 6.92 4.44 -8.28
C VAL A 57 5.67 3.86 -7.63
N ALA A 58 5.42 4.21 -6.37
CA ALA A 58 4.21 3.86 -5.67
C ALA A 58 3.83 4.98 -4.70
N LEU A 59 2.53 5.18 -4.55
CA LEU A 59 1.91 6.11 -3.63
C LEU A 59 0.89 5.30 -2.82
N ALA A 60 0.57 5.71 -1.59
CA ALA A 60 -0.61 5.27 -0.84
C ALA A 60 -0.96 6.34 0.19
N GLY A 61 -2.25 6.48 0.54
CA GLY A 61 -2.64 7.47 1.52
C GLY A 61 -3.98 7.21 2.20
N SER A 62 -4.13 7.79 3.39
CA SER A 62 -5.35 7.86 4.20
C SER A 62 -5.48 9.23 4.85
N SER A 63 -6.50 9.42 5.69
CA SER A 63 -6.72 10.61 6.53
C SER A 63 -5.60 10.93 7.52
N ARG A 64 -4.65 10.02 7.70
CA ARG A 64 -3.62 10.08 8.75
C ARG A 64 -2.22 9.89 8.21
N LEU A 65 -2.07 9.27 7.05
CA LEU A 65 -0.79 8.80 6.56
C LEU A 65 -0.71 8.97 5.05
N VAL A 66 0.41 9.49 4.57
CA VAL A 66 0.79 9.46 3.15
C VAL A 66 2.13 8.75 3.04
N ALA A 67 2.19 7.75 2.18
CA ALA A 67 3.37 6.93 1.94
C ALA A 67 3.76 6.98 0.46
N VAL A 68 5.04 7.17 0.20
CA VAL A 68 5.60 7.27 -1.15
C VAL A 68 6.83 6.40 -1.25
N SER A 69 6.90 5.54 -2.26
CA SER A 69 8.12 4.82 -2.62
C SER A 69 8.75 5.44 -3.85
N THR A 70 10.08 5.52 -3.84
CA THR A 70 10.87 5.95 -4.99
C THR A 70 11.53 4.77 -5.71
N THR A 71 12.05 5.02 -6.92
CA THR A 71 12.84 4.06 -7.70
C THR A 71 14.08 3.54 -6.97
N PHE A 72 14.62 4.31 -6.02
CA PHE A 72 15.81 3.95 -5.24
C PHE A 72 15.49 3.09 -4.01
N GLY A 73 14.24 2.66 -3.83
CA GLY A 73 13.82 1.90 -2.66
C GLY A 73 13.77 2.73 -1.37
N ASP A 74 13.58 4.05 -1.49
CA ASP A 74 13.27 4.91 -0.37
C ASP A 74 11.77 4.98 -0.15
N LEU A 75 11.32 4.72 1.07
CA LEU A 75 9.97 4.92 1.54
C LEU A 75 9.90 6.20 2.37
N MET A 76 9.16 7.19 1.88
CA MET A 76 8.91 8.45 2.57
C MET A 76 7.50 8.41 3.14
N VAL A 77 7.41 8.65 4.45
CA VAL A 77 6.15 8.60 5.19
C VAL A 77 5.86 9.96 5.80
N ARG A 78 4.63 10.43 5.62
CA ARG A 78 4.19 11.77 6.02
C ARG A 78 2.89 11.67 6.79
N PHE A 79 2.70 12.57 7.74
CA PHE A 79 1.43 12.72 8.44
C PHE A 79 0.64 13.81 7.74
N ASP A 80 -0.57 13.46 7.32
CA ASP A 80 -1.59 14.42 6.98
C ASP A 80 -2.74 14.11 7.92
N GLY A 81 -3.00 15.00 8.88
CA GLY A 81 -4.02 14.78 9.89
C GLY A 81 -4.46 16.09 10.52
N ILE A 82 -5.48 16.04 11.38
CA ILE A 82 -6.13 17.22 11.98
C ILE A 82 -5.12 18.18 12.63
N TYR A 83 -4.04 17.64 13.23
CA TYR A 83 -3.00 18.42 13.91
C TYR A 83 -1.85 18.90 13.01
N SER A 84 -1.78 18.43 11.75
CA SER A 84 -0.74 18.84 10.79
C SER A 84 -1.27 18.71 9.37
N SER A 85 -1.85 19.81 8.88
CA SER A 85 -2.32 19.98 7.49
C SER A 85 -1.20 20.28 6.49
N ALA A 86 0.07 20.27 6.92
CA ALA A 86 1.22 20.69 6.12
C ALA A 86 1.98 19.52 5.44
N GLY A 87 1.49 18.29 5.56
CA GLY A 87 2.16 17.12 4.99
C GLY A 87 3.59 16.96 5.50
N ARG A 88 3.82 17.05 6.83
CA ARG A 88 5.16 16.96 7.41
C ARG A 88 5.69 15.53 7.31
N ARG A 89 6.99 15.39 7.05
CA ARG A 89 7.67 14.09 7.11
C ARG A 89 7.60 13.56 8.54
N LEU A 90 7.14 12.33 8.71
CA LEU A 90 7.10 11.66 10.01
C LEU A 90 8.48 11.15 10.41
N PHE A 91 9.23 10.61 9.44
CA PHE A 91 10.54 10.02 9.64
C PHE A 91 11.49 10.45 8.51
N PRO A 92 12.81 10.36 8.71
CA PRO A 92 13.76 10.25 7.61
C PRO A 92 13.35 9.12 6.65
N PRO A 93 13.75 9.16 5.36
CA PRO A 93 13.40 8.10 4.41
C PRO A 93 13.80 6.71 4.93
N ILE A 94 12.84 5.79 4.95
CA ILE A 94 13.06 4.39 5.34
C ILE A 94 13.62 3.65 4.13
N ARG A 95 14.75 2.97 4.30
CA ARG A 95 15.37 2.16 3.25
C ARG A 95 14.69 0.80 3.15
N LEU A 96 13.99 0.56 2.04
CA LEU A 96 13.37 -0.73 1.73
C LEU A 96 14.33 -1.71 1.05
N GLY A 97 15.41 -1.21 0.44
CA GLY A 97 16.38 -1.98 -0.35
C GLY A 97 15.97 -2.17 -1.81
N HIS A 98 14.67 -2.28 -2.08
CA HIS A 98 14.08 -2.35 -3.42
C HIS A 98 12.87 -1.42 -3.52
N PRO A 99 12.51 -0.92 -4.72
CA PRO A 99 11.30 -0.12 -4.91
C PRO A 99 10.05 -0.91 -4.48
N ALA A 100 9.09 -0.22 -3.87
CA ALA A 100 7.79 -0.82 -3.58
C ALA A 100 7.05 -1.07 -4.89
N ALA A 101 6.67 -2.32 -5.13
CA ALA A 101 5.75 -2.70 -6.20
C ALA A 101 4.31 -2.37 -5.82
N PHE A 102 3.97 -2.50 -4.53
CA PHE A 102 2.65 -2.14 -4.01
C PHE A 102 2.79 -1.43 -2.66
N LEU A 103 1.97 -0.40 -2.47
CA LEU A 103 1.74 0.26 -1.19
C LEU A 103 0.24 0.28 -0.91
N ALA A 104 -0.15 0.04 0.33
CA ALA A 104 -1.53 0.15 0.77
C ALA A 104 -1.60 0.67 2.20
N VAL A 105 -2.48 1.64 2.45
CA VAL A 105 -2.75 2.15 3.80
C VAL A 105 -4.13 1.66 4.23
N ALA A 106 -4.26 1.16 5.46
CA ALA A 106 -5.56 0.77 5.98
C ALA A 106 -6.43 2.02 6.25
N PRO A 107 -7.72 2.02 5.85
CA PRO A 107 -8.61 3.18 6.03
C PRO A 107 -8.66 3.65 7.49
N GLY A 108 -8.60 4.96 7.72
CA GLY A 108 -8.67 5.57 9.06
C GLY A 108 -7.52 5.24 10.01
N SER A 109 -6.51 4.49 9.55
CA SER A 109 -5.36 4.05 10.37
C SER A 109 -4.04 4.66 9.90
N ALA A 110 -3.00 4.50 10.73
CA ALA A 110 -1.61 4.77 10.36
C ALA A 110 -0.87 3.47 9.97
N THR A 111 -1.61 2.44 9.56
CA THR A 111 -1.05 1.14 9.18
C THR A 111 -0.74 1.10 7.69
N LEU A 112 0.50 0.82 7.35
CA LEU A 112 1.01 0.76 5.98
C LEU A 112 1.48 -0.66 5.65
N LEU A 113 1.07 -1.17 4.51
CA LEU A 113 1.65 -2.30 3.83
C LEU A 113 2.58 -1.82 2.72
N ALA A 114 3.78 -2.38 2.65
CA ALA A 114 4.65 -2.28 1.49
C ALA A 114 5.07 -3.67 1.03
N LEU A 115 4.89 -3.94 -0.26
CA LEU A 115 5.45 -5.09 -0.94
C LEU A 115 6.50 -4.59 -1.94
N THR A 116 7.74 -4.98 -1.72
CA THR A 116 8.88 -4.60 -2.56
C THR A 116 9.02 -5.50 -3.78
N ALA A 117 9.72 -5.01 -4.80
CA ALA A 117 9.94 -5.74 -6.05
C ALA A 117 10.70 -7.09 -5.87
N ASP A 118 11.49 -7.24 -4.79
CA ASP A 118 12.14 -8.50 -4.41
C ASP A 118 11.23 -9.46 -3.61
N GLY A 119 9.94 -9.12 -3.45
CA GLY A 119 8.95 -9.99 -2.82
C GLY A 119 8.93 -9.94 -1.29
N LYS A 120 9.57 -8.96 -0.66
CA LYS A 120 9.44 -8.74 0.80
C LYS A 120 8.20 -7.92 1.10
N LEU A 121 7.37 -8.43 2.00
CA LEU A 121 6.18 -7.76 2.47
C LEU A 121 6.38 -7.31 3.91
N ARG A 122 6.12 -6.03 4.17
CA ARG A 122 6.15 -5.45 5.50
C ARG A 122 4.86 -4.72 5.80
N VAL A 123 4.41 -4.83 7.04
CA VAL A 123 3.29 -4.06 7.58
C VAL A 123 3.79 -3.32 8.81
N TRP A 124 3.65 -2.00 8.81
CA TRP A 124 3.97 -1.15 9.95
C TRP A 124 2.72 -0.48 10.48
N ASP A 125 2.71 -0.21 11.77
CA ASP A 125 1.81 0.77 12.38
C ASP A 125 2.64 1.97 12.86
N PHE A 126 2.49 3.10 12.19
CA PHE A 126 3.21 4.32 12.52
C PHE A 126 2.62 5.07 13.72
N ALA A 127 1.41 4.72 14.19
CA ALA A 127 0.88 5.26 15.44
C ALA A 127 1.64 4.67 16.64
N THR A 128 1.95 3.38 16.59
CA THR A 128 2.75 2.69 17.62
C THR A 128 4.25 2.65 17.30
N SER A 129 4.66 3.13 16.12
CA SER A 129 6.04 3.04 15.61
C SER A 129 6.59 1.60 15.58
N GLY A 130 5.72 0.64 15.24
CA GLY A 130 6.03 -0.78 15.26
C GLY A 130 5.97 -1.44 13.88
N CYS A 131 6.80 -2.47 13.67
CA CYS A 131 6.65 -3.42 12.57
C CYS A 131 5.71 -4.55 13.03
N LEU A 132 4.52 -4.64 12.43
CA LEU A 132 3.51 -5.66 12.76
C LEU A 132 3.81 -6.99 12.07
N LEU A 133 4.38 -6.94 10.87
CA LEU A 133 4.70 -8.11 10.08
C LEU A 133 5.86 -7.84 9.13
N GLU A 134 6.79 -8.79 9.06
CA GLU A 134 7.78 -8.90 7.98
C GLU A 134 7.77 -10.34 7.48
N THR A 135 7.54 -10.52 6.17
CA THR A 135 7.43 -11.83 5.53
C THR A 135 7.83 -11.77 4.05
N SER A 136 7.84 -12.92 3.37
CA SER A 136 8.11 -13.03 1.94
C SER A 136 6.91 -13.61 1.21
N VAL A 137 6.63 -13.11 0.00
CA VAL A 137 5.63 -13.69 -0.91
C VAL A 137 6.24 -14.75 -1.84
N ALA A 138 7.56 -14.99 -1.79
CA ALA A 138 8.23 -15.96 -2.65
C ALA A 138 7.59 -17.37 -2.64
N PRO A 139 7.13 -17.92 -1.50
CA PRO A 139 6.45 -19.22 -1.48
C PRO A 139 5.17 -19.25 -2.31
N LEU A 140 4.50 -18.11 -2.48
CA LEU A 140 3.27 -17.99 -3.27
C LEU A 140 3.53 -17.99 -4.78
N LEU A 141 4.74 -17.56 -5.16
CA LEU A 141 5.17 -17.40 -6.55
C LEU A 141 5.93 -18.63 -7.07
N ALA A 142 6.16 -19.62 -6.21
CA ALA A 142 6.82 -20.85 -6.60
C ALA A 142 6.04 -21.53 -7.74
N PRO A 143 6.70 -21.92 -8.85
CA PRO A 143 6.03 -22.53 -9.98
C PRO A 143 5.46 -23.89 -9.56
N GLY A 144 4.13 -23.96 -9.44
CA GLY A 144 3.42 -25.23 -9.28
C GLY A 144 3.34 -25.95 -10.62
N GLY A 145 4.37 -26.75 -10.94
CA GLY A 145 4.40 -27.66 -12.09
C GLY A 145 4.24 -26.99 -13.47
N GLY A 146 5.35 -26.69 -14.14
CA GLY A 146 5.41 -26.37 -15.58
C GLY A 146 4.66 -25.11 -16.08
N GLY A 147 3.94 -24.42 -15.21
CA GLY A 147 3.16 -23.23 -15.56
C GLY A 147 3.98 -21.96 -15.78
N GLN A 148 3.32 -20.94 -16.35
CA GLN A 148 3.87 -19.59 -16.48
C GLN A 148 4.26 -19.00 -15.11
N PRO A 149 5.30 -18.15 -15.04
CA PRO A 149 5.72 -17.53 -13.79
C PRO A 149 4.59 -16.66 -13.22
N LEU A 150 4.16 -17.00 -12.00
CA LEU A 150 3.14 -16.22 -11.28
C LEU A 150 3.71 -14.86 -10.88
N ARG A 151 2.84 -13.85 -10.85
CA ARG A 151 3.16 -12.51 -10.37
C ARG A 151 2.11 -12.06 -9.36
N VAL A 152 2.50 -11.15 -8.47
CA VAL A 152 1.52 -10.46 -7.62
C VAL A 152 0.75 -9.47 -8.49
N ALA A 153 -0.56 -9.66 -8.59
CA ALA A 153 -1.47 -8.76 -9.28
C ALA A 153 -1.95 -7.63 -8.36
N ALA A 154 -2.13 -7.91 -7.07
CA ALA A 154 -2.48 -6.91 -6.07
C ALA A 154 -2.00 -7.30 -4.67
N ALA A 155 -1.70 -6.30 -3.84
CA ALA A 155 -1.49 -6.46 -2.41
C ALA A 155 -2.32 -5.41 -1.66
N ARG A 156 -3.07 -5.84 -0.64
CA ARG A 156 -4.00 -5.00 0.13
C ARG A 156 -3.93 -5.35 1.61
N LEU A 157 -4.39 -4.44 2.47
CA LEU A 157 -4.65 -4.74 3.88
C LEU A 157 -6.14 -5.07 4.05
N ALA A 158 -6.43 -6.20 4.69
CA ALA A 158 -7.78 -6.51 5.18
C ALA A 158 -8.13 -5.60 6.36
N SER A 159 -9.42 -5.50 6.70
CA SER A 159 -9.90 -4.71 7.86
C SER A 159 -9.31 -5.18 9.19
N CYS A 160 -8.99 -6.47 9.31
CA CYS A 160 -8.29 -7.06 10.46
C CYS A 160 -6.78 -6.78 10.49
N GLY A 161 -6.25 -6.00 9.54
CA GLY A 161 -4.81 -5.68 9.43
C GLY A 161 -3.95 -6.76 8.77
N SER A 162 -4.53 -7.90 8.39
CA SER A 162 -3.79 -8.98 7.71
C SER A 162 -3.56 -8.62 6.24
N PRO A 163 -2.35 -8.85 5.69
CA PRO A 163 -2.10 -8.62 4.27
C PRO A 163 -2.81 -9.68 3.43
N LEU A 164 -3.43 -9.22 2.35
CA LEU A 164 -4.04 -10.02 1.30
C LEU A 164 -3.25 -9.81 0.01
N VAL A 165 -2.83 -10.92 -0.61
CA VAL A 165 -2.07 -10.93 -1.86
C VAL A 165 -2.87 -11.69 -2.91
N VAL A 166 -3.11 -11.07 -4.06
CA VAL A 166 -3.76 -11.68 -5.22
C VAL A 166 -2.71 -11.92 -6.29
N LEU A 167 -2.67 -13.14 -6.83
CA LEU A 167 -1.75 -13.53 -7.88
C LEU A 167 -2.38 -13.39 -9.28
N SER A 168 -1.55 -13.47 -10.32
CA SER A 168 -1.95 -13.40 -11.72
C SER A 168 -2.90 -14.51 -12.18
N ASN A 169 -3.00 -15.61 -11.44
CA ASN A 169 -3.96 -16.69 -11.66
C ASN A 169 -5.24 -16.53 -10.83
N ALA A 170 -5.54 -15.32 -10.34
CA ALA A 170 -6.68 -14.99 -9.50
C ALA A 170 -6.75 -15.68 -8.12
N HIS A 171 -5.77 -16.52 -7.76
CA HIS A 171 -5.67 -17.04 -6.40
C HIS A 171 -5.37 -15.92 -5.41
N ALA A 172 -6.01 -15.95 -4.25
CA ALA A 172 -5.79 -15.00 -3.18
C ALA A 172 -5.28 -15.69 -1.92
N TYR A 173 -4.34 -15.03 -1.24
CA TYR A 173 -3.71 -15.51 -0.03
C TYR A 173 -3.79 -14.44 1.07
N VAL A 174 -4.04 -14.87 2.30
CA VAL A 174 -4.00 -14.03 3.49
C VAL A 174 -2.91 -14.56 4.42
N HIS A 175 -2.11 -13.66 5.00
CA HIS A 175 -1.13 -14.08 6.00
C HIS A 175 -1.79 -14.17 7.38
N HIS A 176 -1.73 -15.35 8.01
CA HIS A 176 -2.21 -15.54 9.37
C HIS A 176 -1.13 -15.09 10.37
N ALA A 177 -1.40 -14.08 11.20
CA ALA A 177 -0.41 -13.53 12.14
C ALA A 177 0.05 -14.54 13.21
N GLY A 178 -0.87 -15.31 13.80
CA GLY A 178 -0.54 -16.32 14.82
C GLY A 178 0.28 -17.49 14.30
N LEU A 179 -0.18 -18.15 13.23
CA LEU A 179 0.51 -19.27 12.59
C LEU A 179 1.75 -18.85 11.76
N ARG A 180 1.90 -17.55 11.46
CA ARG A 180 3.00 -16.99 10.66
C ARG A 180 3.15 -17.65 9.29
N CYS A 181 2.03 -17.89 8.62
CA CYS A 181 1.99 -18.56 7.33
C CYS A 181 0.97 -17.92 6.39
N TRP A 182 1.15 -18.20 5.10
CA TRP A 182 0.18 -17.83 4.08
C TRP A 182 -0.91 -18.88 3.96
N MET A 183 -2.16 -18.45 4.00
CA MET A 183 -3.34 -19.27 3.78
C MET A 183 -3.96 -18.91 2.45
N ARG A 184 -4.24 -19.90 1.61
CA ARG A 184 -4.99 -19.70 0.37
C ARG A 184 -6.47 -19.59 0.71
N VAL A 185 -7.09 -18.47 0.32
CA VAL A 185 -8.50 -18.16 0.65
C VAL A 185 -9.40 -18.09 -0.58
N VAL A 186 -8.80 -17.91 -1.76
CA VAL A 186 -9.48 -18.03 -3.06
C VAL A 186 -8.62 -18.91 -3.95
N ASP A 187 -9.23 -19.96 -4.47
CA ASP A 187 -8.66 -20.87 -5.45
C ASP A 187 -9.77 -21.53 -6.28
N ASP A 188 -9.37 -22.27 -7.31
CA ASP A 188 -10.27 -23.07 -8.14
C ASP A 188 -10.72 -24.38 -7.46
N ALA A 189 -10.27 -24.66 -6.24
CA ALA A 189 -10.52 -25.93 -5.52
C ALA A 189 -11.76 -25.89 -4.62
N PHE A 190 -12.38 -24.71 -4.45
CA PHE A 190 -13.62 -24.53 -3.69
C PHE A 190 -14.78 -25.48 -4.07
N PRO A 191 -14.96 -25.89 -5.36
CA PRO A 191 -16.00 -26.85 -5.76
C PRO A 191 -15.72 -28.31 -5.37
N ILE A 192 -14.52 -28.65 -4.88
CA ILE A 192 -14.08 -30.04 -4.71
C ILE A 192 -14.36 -30.56 -3.27
N SER A 193 -14.54 -29.66 -2.29
CA SER A 193 -14.77 -30.06 -0.90
C SER A 193 -16.23 -30.43 -0.64
N GLN A 194 -16.47 -31.66 -0.15
CA GLN A 194 -17.79 -32.13 0.29
C GLN A 194 -18.28 -31.47 1.60
N LEU A 195 -17.47 -30.62 2.24
CA LEU A 195 -17.79 -29.95 3.51
C LEU A 195 -17.81 -28.42 3.37
N THR A 196 -17.92 -27.90 2.15
CA THR A 196 -17.96 -26.45 1.95
C THR A 196 -19.33 -25.88 2.33
N THR A 197 -19.36 -24.83 3.15
CA THR A 197 -20.57 -24.02 3.36
C THR A 197 -20.57 -22.90 2.34
N SER A 198 -21.55 -22.89 1.43
CA SER A 198 -21.73 -21.74 0.55
C SER A 198 -22.26 -20.57 1.36
N VAL A 199 -21.58 -19.43 1.28
CA VAL A 199 -22.19 -18.16 1.71
C VAL A 199 -23.11 -17.73 0.59
N ALA A 200 -24.42 -17.89 0.80
CA ALA A 200 -25.41 -17.33 -0.11
C ALA A 200 -25.29 -15.80 -0.07
N SER A 201 -24.97 -15.20 -1.22
CA SER A 201 -25.11 -13.77 -1.44
C SER A 201 -26.59 -13.42 -1.37
N ALA A 202 -27.05 -12.80 -0.28
CA ALA A 202 -28.30 -12.06 -0.30
C ALA A 202 -28.08 -10.83 -1.20
N ALA A 203 -28.46 -10.94 -2.46
CA ALA A 203 -28.64 -9.78 -3.32
C ALA A 203 -29.93 -9.04 -2.89
N PRO A 204 -30.00 -7.71 -3.08
CA PRO A 204 -31.13 -6.87 -2.65
C PRO A 204 -32.46 -7.24 -3.33
#